data_AF-A0A5D4RUM9-F1
#
_entry.id   AF-A0A5D4RUM9-F1
#
_cell.length_a   1.000
_cell.length_b   1.000
_cell.length_c   1.000
_cell.angle_alpha   90.00
_cell.angle_beta   90.00
_cell.angle_gamma   90.00
#
_symmetry.space_group_name_H-M   'P 1'
#
loop_
_entity.id
_entity.type
_entity.pdbx_description
1 polymer ?
#
loop_
_entity_poly.entity_id
_entity_poly.type
_entity_poly.pdbx_seq_one_letter_code
_entity_poly.pdbx_strand_id
1 'polypeptide(L)'
;MKRILQYTRNARGVTLVEILASLVILSVILAVFVPLFGHSMTSTKVSEDMLDATYVAQTTMEELHQQMTTLNETSIGSLKNATYLRKDTERYYYKKETSEAYIEISIKAPVDGLSSVLVKVYPNSGKSKLLAQMETINRWGKTP
;
A
#
# COMPACT_ATOMS: atom_id res chain seq x y z
N MET A 1 35.90 67.41 31.35
CA MET A 1 35.92 66.24 30.44
C MET A 1 34.73 65.32 30.77
N LYS A 2 34.01 64.90 29.73
CA LYS A 2 33.01 63.81 29.66
C LYS A 2 31.78 63.89 30.59
N ARG A 3 30.74 64.58 30.11
CA ARG A 3 29.34 64.26 30.47
C ARG A 3 28.94 63.00 29.73
N ILE A 4 28.78 61.89 30.46
CA ILE A 4 28.20 60.66 29.93
C ILE A 4 26.68 60.88 29.88
N LEU A 5 26.15 61.03 28.66
CA LEU A 5 24.72 61.07 28.38
C LEU A 5 24.11 59.72 28.80
N GLN A 6 23.41 59.70 29.93
CA GLN A 6 22.55 58.58 30.31
C GLN A 6 21.28 58.62 29.46
N TYR A 7 21.23 57.76 28.44
CA TYR A 7 20.00 57.40 27.74
C TYR A 7 19.38 56.18 28.43
N THR A 8 18.70 56.39 29.55
CA THR A 8 17.79 55.37 30.09
C THR A 8 16.45 55.49 29.38
N ARG A 9 16.39 54.96 28.15
CA ARG A 9 15.12 54.81 27.43
C ARG A 9 14.32 53.69 28.12
N ASN A 10 13.22 54.10 28.72
CA ASN A 10 12.32 53.27 29.52
C ASN A 10 11.78 52.08 28.69
N ALA A 11 12.33 50.88 28.88
CA ALA A 11 11.91 49.64 28.20
C ALA A 11 10.80 48.89 28.97
N ARG A 12 9.89 49.62 29.62
CA ARG A 12 8.84 49.05 30.49
C ARG A 12 7.48 49.16 29.80
N GLY A 13 7.13 48.15 29.01
CA GLY A 13 5.79 48.01 28.41
C GLY A 13 5.75 47.40 27.00
N VAL A 14 6.85 47.50 26.24
CA VAL A 14 6.90 47.04 24.83
C VAL A 14 7.25 45.54 24.73
N THR A 15 8.04 45.01 25.65
CA THR A 15 8.55 43.63 25.62
C THR A 15 7.46 42.56 25.83
N LEU A 16 6.46 42.83 26.66
CA LEU A 16 5.38 41.87 26.92
C LEU A 16 4.48 41.69 25.69
N VAL A 17 4.17 42.78 25.00
CA VAL A 17 3.36 42.77 23.77
C VAL A 17 4.10 42.07 22.63
N GLU A 18 5.41 42.28 22.50
CA GLU A 18 6.25 41.57 21.50
C GLU A 18 6.33 40.06 21.79
N ILE A 19 6.47 39.64 23.05
CA ILE A 19 6.46 38.22 23.42
C ILE A 19 5.09 37.61 23.10
N LEU A 20 4.00 38.31 23.41
CA LEU A 20 2.65 37.83 23.13
C LEU A 20 2.40 37.73 21.62
N ALA A 21 2.81 38.74 20.85
CA ALA A 21 2.73 38.71 19.38
C ALA A 21 3.55 37.55 18.79
N SER A 22 4.76 37.31 19.31
CA SER A 22 5.63 36.21 18.89
C SER A 22 5.02 34.84 19.21
N LEU A 23 4.39 34.68 20.38
CA LEU A 23 3.68 33.46 20.76
C LEU A 23 2.44 33.21 19.90
N VAL A 24 1.70 34.28 19.54
CA VAL A 24 0.54 34.18 18.64
C VAL A 24 0.99 33.78 17.23
N ILE A 25 2.05 34.40 16.71
CA ILE A 25 2.59 34.03 15.39
C ILE A 25 3.09 32.58 15.42
N LEU A 26 3.81 32.19 16.47
CA LEU A 26 4.30 30.82 16.63
C LEU A 26 3.14 29.81 16.73
N SER A 27 2.07 30.12 17.44
CA SER A 27 0.92 29.22 17.57
C SER A 27 0.18 29.05 16.24
N VAL A 28 0.04 30.12 15.45
CA VAL A 28 -0.52 30.05 14.09
C VAL A 28 0.34 29.19 13.19
N ILE A 29 1.66 29.35 13.24
CA ILE A 29 2.60 28.50 12.50
C ILE A 29 2.42 27.04 12.91
N LEU A 30 2.47 26.72 14.21
CA LEU A 30 2.32 25.36 14.70
C LEU A 30 0.97 24.74 14.32
N ALA A 31 -0.12 25.51 14.37
CA ALA A 31 -1.45 25.04 13.98
C ALA A 31 -1.50 24.58 12.51
N VAL A 32 -0.71 25.21 11.62
CA VAL A 32 -0.63 24.82 10.20
C VAL A 32 0.30 23.64 9.98
N PHE A 33 1.47 23.61 10.64
CA PHE A 33 2.49 22.60 10.36
C PHE A 33 2.29 21.27 11.09
N VAL A 34 1.73 21.27 12.30
CA VAL A 34 1.53 20.04 13.09
C VAL A 34 0.70 18.98 12.35
N PRO A 35 -0.44 19.32 11.71
CA PRO A 35 -1.24 18.35 10.95
C PRO A 35 -0.50 17.69 9.79
N LEU A 36 0.49 18.37 9.19
CA LEU A 36 1.26 17.84 8.07
C LEU A 36 2.07 16.60 8.47
N PHE A 37 2.54 16.51 9.72
CA PHE A 37 3.24 15.33 10.21
C PHE A 37 2.29 14.13 10.32
N GLY A 38 1.07 14.35 10.82
CA GLY A 38 0.04 13.30 10.88
C GLY A 38 -0.31 12.76 9.49
N HIS A 39 -0.54 13.65 8.52
CA HIS A 39 -0.78 13.26 7.14
C HIS A 39 0.40 12.50 6.52
N SER A 40 1.63 12.95 6.78
CA SER A 40 2.84 12.28 6.28
C SER A 40 2.95 10.85 6.82
N MET A 41 2.74 10.65 8.12
CA MET A 41 2.79 9.31 8.73
C MET A 41 1.75 8.35 8.12
N THR A 42 0.50 8.81 7.96
CA THR A 42 -0.54 7.99 7.33
C THR A 42 -0.21 7.68 5.87
N SER A 43 0.28 8.67 5.12
CA SER A 43 0.68 8.46 3.71
C SER A 43 1.83 7.46 3.58
N THR A 44 2.82 7.54 4.46
CA THR A 44 3.93 6.57 4.49
C THR A 44 3.41 5.17 4.78
N LYS A 45 2.55 5.01 5.80
CA LYS A 45 1.99 3.70 6.15
C LYS A 45 1.18 3.08 5.00
N VAL A 46 0.36 3.88 4.32
CA VAL A 46 -0.40 3.41 3.14
C VAL A 46 0.54 3.00 2.01
N SER A 47 1.65 3.72 1.81
CA SER A 47 2.63 3.39 0.78
C SER A 47 3.35 2.07 1.10
N GLU A 48 3.73 1.87 2.35
CA GLU A 48 4.30 0.61 2.86
C GLU A 48 3.33 -0.57 2.65
N ASP A 49 2.07 -0.44 3.07
CA ASP A 49 1.05 -1.48 2.88
C ASP A 49 0.84 -1.84 1.40
N MET A 50 0.90 -0.85 0.51
CA MET A 50 0.78 -1.08 -0.94
C MET A 50 2.01 -1.76 -1.52
N LEU A 51 3.22 -1.39 -1.07
CA LEU A 51 4.47 -2.03 -1.52
C LEU A 51 4.52 -3.49 -1.09
N ASP A 52 4.20 -3.78 0.17
CA ASP A 52 4.16 -5.15 0.70
C ASP A 52 3.13 -6.00 -0.04
N ALA A 53 1.91 -5.46 -0.23
CA ALA A 53 0.87 -6.15 -1.00
C ALA A 53 1.27 -6.39 -2.47
N THR A 54 2.01 -5.44 -3.07
CA THR A 54 2.52 -5.59 -4.44
C THR A 54 3.58 -6.68 -4.51
N TYR A 55 4.49 -6.74 -3.53
CA TYR A 55 5.48 -7.82 -3.44
C TYR A 55 4.82 -9.20 -3.29
N VAL A 56 3.78 -9.30 -2.46
CA VAL A 56 2.97 -10.51 -2.31
C VAL A 56 2.28 -10.88 -3.63
N ALA A 57 1.70 -9.90 -4.33
CA ALA A 57 1.04 -10.11 -5.61
C ALA A 57 2.03 -10.61 -6.68
N GLN A 58 3.22 -10.01 -6.74
CA GLN A 58 4.27 -10.40 -7.68
C GLN A 58 4.78 -11.81 -7.39
N THR A 59 5.10 -12.10 -6.13
CA THR A 59 5.55 -13.44 -5.72
C THR A 59 4.50 -14.49 -6.05
N THR A 60 3.22 -14.20 -5.79
CA THR A 60 2.11 -15.10 -6.16
C THR A 60 2.01 -15.29 -7.67
N MET A 61 2.19 -14.23 -8.46
CA MET A 61 2.21 -14.34 -9.92
C MET A 61 3.36 -15.21 -10.43
N GLU A 62 4.55 -15.08 -9.86
CA GLU A 62 5.72 -15.90 -10.21
C GLU A 62 5.51 -17.37 -9.83
N GLU A 63 4.99 -17.64 -8.62
CA GLU A 63 4.59 -18.98 -8.18
C GLU A 63 3.57 -19.60 -9.14
N LEU A 64 2.54 -18.83 -9.53
CA LEU A 64 1.53 -19.27 -10.48
C LEU A 64 2.14 -19.54 -11.85
N HIS A 65 2.99 -18.65 -12.37
CA HIS A 65 3.64 -18.84 -13.66
C HIS A 65 4.46 -20.15 -13.70
N GLN A 66 5.26 -20.43 -12.67
CA GLN A 66 6.01 -21.68 -12.55
C GLN A 66 5.11 -22.93 -12.48
N GLN A 67 3.97 -22.82 -11.79
CA GLN A 67 3.00 -23.90 -11.73
C GLN A 67 2.30 -24.11 -13.08
N MET A 68 1.94 -23.05 -13.80
CA MET A 68 1.26 -23.12 -15.10
C MET A 68 2.13 -23.70 -16.22
N THR A 69 3.44 -23.50 -16.17
CA THR A 69 4.38 -24.14 -17.11
C THR A 69 4.58 -25.63 -16.83
N THR A 70 4.33 -26.07 -15.60
CA THR A 70 4.54 -27.47 -15.17
C THR A 70 3.25 -28.31 -15.17
N LEU A 71 2.08 -27.67 -14.99
CA LEU A 71 0.79 -28.34 -14.88
C LEU A 71 0.06 -28.44 -16.24
N ASN A 72 -0.46 -29.62 -16.54
CA ASN A 72 -1.41 -29.81 -17.66
C ASN A 72 -2.75 -29.11 -17.37
N GLU A 73 -3.49 -28.74 -18.42
CA GLU A 73 -4.79 -28.02 -18.33
C GLU A 73 -5.82 -28.71 -17.42
N THR A 74 -5.71 -30.03 -17.26
CA THR A 74 -6.58 -30.85 -16.40
C THR A 74 -6.29 -30.70 -14.89
N SER A 75 -5.18 -30.06 -14.51
CA SER A 75 -4.71 -29.93 -13.12
C SER A 75 -4.86 -28.52 -12.56
N ILE A 76 -5.55 -27.61 -13.26
CA ILE A 76 -5.83 -26.24 -12.82
C ILE A 76 -6.43 -26.23 -11.41
N GLY A 77 -7.27 -27.20 -11.05
CA GLY A 77 -7.88 -27.31 -9.71
C GLY A 77 -6.91 -27.60 -8.55
N SER A 78 -5.65 -27.95 -8.84
CA SER A 78 -4.67 -28.43 -7.85
C SER A 78 -3.47 -27.48 -7.70
N LEU A 79 -3.72 -26.17 -7.70
CA LEU A 79 -2.69 -25.18 -7.37
C LEU A 79 -2.13 -25.45 -5.98
N LYS A 80 -0.80 -25.56 -5.87
CA LYS A 80 -0.13 -25.73 -4.58
C LYS A 80 -0.29 -24.46 -3.76
N ASN A 81 -0.53 -24.63 -2.46
CA ASN A 81 -0.65 -23.54 -1.48
C ASN A 81 -1.80 -22.55 -1.75
N ALA A 82 -2.82 -22.96 -2.51
CA ALA A 82 -4.05 -22.19 -2.70
C ALA A 82 -5.27 -23.09 -2.49
N THR A 83 -6.29 -22.57 -1.82
CA THR A 83 -7.57 -23.26 -1.63
C THR A 83 -8.48 -22.95 -2.82
N TYR A 84 -8.87 -23.99 -3.56
CA TYR A 84 -9.89 -23.89 -4.59
C TYR A 84 -11.25 -23.50 -3.97
N LEU A 85 -11.92 -22.50 -4.54
CA LEU A 85 -13.22 -22.03 -4.06
C LEU A 85 -14.35 -22.54 -4.96
N ARG A 86 -14.25 -22.20 -6.24
CA ARG A 86 -15.30 -22.48 -7.22
C ARG A 86 -14.77 -22.25 -8.64
N LYS A 87 -15.52 -22.77 -9.59
CA LYS A 87 -15.39 -22.51 -11.01
C LYS A 87 -16.70 -21.88 -11.49
N ASP A 88 -16.57 -20.79 -12.23
CA ASP A 88 -17.62 -20.26 -13.10
C ASP A 88 -17.41 -20.76 -14.54
N THR A 89 -18.32 -20.45 -15.46
CA THR A 89 -18.32 -20.87 -16.87
C THR A 89 -16.93 -20.81 -17.52
N GLU A 90 -16.18 -19.72 -17.26
CA GLU A 90 -14.86 -19.50 -17.86
C GLU A 90 -13.73 -19.22 -16.85
N ARG A 91 -13.99 -19.18 -15.54
CA ARG A 91 -12.98 -18.75 -14.54
C ARG A 91 -12.91 -19.66 -13.32
N TYR A 92 -11.70 -20.00 -12.91
CA TYR A 92 -11.39 -20.71 -11.69
C TYR A 92 -10.98 -19.70 -10.61
N TYR A 93 -11.54 -19.85 -9.41
CA TYR A 93 -11.29 -18.97 -8.27
C TYR A 93 -10.60 -19.73 -7.14
N TYR A 94 -9.55 -19.12 -6.60
CA TYR A 94 -8.79 -19.63 -5.46
C TYR A 94 -8.59 -18.52 -4.43
N LYS A 95 -8.35 -18.93 -3.20
CA LYS A 95 -7.87 -18.06 -2.14
C LYS A 95 -6.59 -18.61 -1.52
N LYS A 96 -5.74 -17.72 -1.05
CA LYS A 96 -4.61 -18.01 -0.17
C LYS A 96 -4.70 -17.01 0.98
N GLU A 97 -4.68 -17.52 2.20
CA GLU A 97 -4.73 -16.70 3.41
C GLU A 97 -3.42 -16.92 4.16
N THR A 98 -2.70 -15.84 4.39
CA THR A 98 -1.50 -15.82 5.24
C THR A 98 -1.79 -15.02 6.50
N SER A 99 -0.85 -15.00 7.45
CA SER A 99 -0.95 -14.14 8.63
C SER A 99 -1.03 -12.65 8.30
N GLU A 100 -0.57 -12.25 7.11
CA GLU A 100 -0.36 -10.84 6.73
C GLU A 100 -1.28 -10.38 5.62
N ALA A 101 -1.82 -11.29 4.81
CA ALA A 101 -2.62 -10.92 3.65
C ALA A 101 -3.65 -11.98 3.26
N TYR A 102 -4.74 -11.50 2.66
CA TYR A 102 -5.74 -12.31 1.99
C TYR A 102 -5.62 -12.13 0.48
N ILE A 103 -5.35 -13.23 -0.23
CA ILE A 103 -5.03 -13.23 -1.64
C ILE A 103 -6.13 -13.96 -2.41
N GLU A 104 -6.68 -13.33 -3.43
CA GLU A 104 -7.61 -13.94 -4.38
C GLU A 104 -6.93 -14.14 -5.72
N ILE A 105 -7.08 -15.34 -6.26
CA ILE A 105 -6.52 -15.71 -7.57
C ILE A 105 -7.70 -16.10 -8.46
N SER A 106 -7.76 -15.49 -9.65
CA SER A 106 -8.75 -15.82 -10.67
C SER A 106 -8.03 -16.17 -11.97
N ILE A 107 -8.28 -17.38 -12.48
CA ILE A 107 -7.65 -17.88 -13.70
C ILE A 107 -8.75 -18.12 -14.74
N LYS A 108 -8.67 -17.44 -15.88
CA LYS A 108 -9.57 -17.70 -17.01
C LYS A 108 -9.16 -19.00 -17.69
N ALA A 109 -10.11 -19.88 -17.99
CA ALA A 109 -9.86 -21.11 -18.72
C ALA A 109 -9.10 -20.81 -20.03
N PRO A 110 -8.09 -21.61 -20.39
CA PRO A 110 -7.24 -21.31 -21.52
C PRO A 110 -8.03 -21.34 -22.83
N VAL A 111 -7.80 -20.33 -23.68
CA VAL A 111 -8.27 -20.28 -25.06
C VAL A 111 -7.02 -20.24 -25.94
N ASP A 112 -6.86 -21.22 -26.83
CA ASP A 112 -5.64 -21.41 -27.63
C ASP A 112 -4.35 -21.51 -26.79
N GLY A 113 -4.47 -22.13 -25.61
CA GLY A 113 -3.37 -22.24 -24.65
C GLY A 113 -2.97 -20.93 -23.97
N LEU A 114 -3.75 -19.85 -24.08
CA LEU A 114 -3.54 -18.59 -23.33
C LEU A 114 -4.59 -18.43 -22.25
N SER A 115 -4.15 -18.13 -21.03
CA SER A 115 -4.98 -18.00 -19.85
C SER A 115 -4.69 -16.67 -19.15
N SER A 116 -5.74 -15.90 -18.85
CA SER A 116 -5.65 -14.66 -18.08
C SER A 116 -5.62 -14.98 -16.59
N VAL A 117 -4.60 -14.49 -15.89
CA VAL A 117 -4.40 -14.67 -14.46
C VAL A 117 -4.55 -13.32 -13.79
N LEU A 118 -5.42 -13.26 -12.78
CA LEU A 118 -5.66 -12.07 -11.99
C LEU A 118 -5.41 -12.40 -10.51
N VAL A 119 -4.52 -11.65 -9.88
CA VAL A 119 -4.21 -11.76 -8.45
C VAL A 119 -4.62 -10.47 -7.77
N LYS A 120 -5.37 -10.57 -6.68
CA LYS A 120 -5.79 -9.45 -5.83
C LYS A 120 -5.33 -9.69 -4.41
N VAL A 121 -4.78 -8.66 -3.77
CA VAL A 121 -4.28 -8.73 -2.40
C VAL A 121 -5.02 -7.75 -1.52
N TYR A 122 -5.51 -8.26 -0.40
CA TYR A 122 -6.27 -7.55 0.62
C TYR A 122 -5.56 -7.70 1.98
N PRO A 123 -5.73 -6.76 2.91
CA PRO A 123 -5.10 -6.84 4.23
C PRO A 123 -5.68 -7.98 5.08
N ASN A 124 -6.93 -8.37 4.82
CA ASN A 124 -7.61 -9.44 5.54
C ASN A 124 -8.78 -10.00 4.72
N SER A 125 -9.36 -11.09 5.22
CA SER A 125 -10.51 -11.77 4.63
C SER A 125 -11.80 -10.94 4.60
N GLY A 126 -11.87 -9.85 5.38
CA GLY A 126 -12.95 -8.87 5.32
C GLY A 126 -12.93 -7.98 4.06
N LYS A 127 -11.84 -8.02 3.28
CA LYS A 127 -11.69 -7.30 1.99
C LYS A 127 -11.99 -5.80 2.08
N SER A 128 -11.68 -5.18 3.21
CA SER A 128 -12.01 -3.76 3.48
C SER A 128 -11.41 -2.80 2.45
N LYS A 129 -10.22 -3.12 1.91
CA LYS A 129 -9.51 -2.33 0.91
C LYS A 129 -8.68 -3.26 0.02
N LEU A 130 -8.75 -3.06 -1.30
CA LEU A 130 -7.81 -3.67 -2.24
C LEU A 130 -6.48 -2.92 -2.15
N LEU A 131 -5.39 -3.61 -1.81
CA LEU A 131 -4.06 -3.01 -1.67
C LEU A 131 -3.23 -3.14 -2.95
N ALA A 132 -3.30 -4.30 -3.59
CA ALA A 132 -2.60 -4.55 -4.85
C ALA A 132 -3.42 -5.46 -5.77
N GLN A 133 -3.24 -5.26 -7.07
CA GLN A 133 -3.81 -6.10 -8.12
C GLN A 133 -2.80 -6.25 -9.26
N MET A 134 -2.59 -7.47 -9.71
CA MET A 134 -1.78 -7.76 -10.90
C MET A 134 -2.58 -8.64 -11.85
N GLU A 135 -2.45 -8.39 -13.14
CA GLU A 135 -3.04 -9.20 -14.19
C GLU A 135 -1.98 -9.51 -15.25
N THR A 136 -1.95 -10.77 -15.70
CA THR A 136 -1.05 -11.21 -16.76
C THR A 136 -1.72 -12.27 -17.62
N ILE A 137 -1.25 -12.42 -18.86
CA ILE A 137 -1.67 -13.50 -19.75
C ILE A 137 -0.51 -14.49 -19.80
N ASN A 138 -0.76 -15.72 -19.35
CA ASN A 138 0.22 -16.79 -19.36
C ASN A 138 -0.17 -17.85 -20.38
N ARG A 139 0.84 -18.46 -21.00
CA ARG A 139 0.65 -19.63 -21.84
C ARG A 139 0.57 -20.88 -20.97
N TRP A 140 -0.50 -21.64 -21.13
CA TRP A 140 -0.72 -22.92 -20.45
C TRP A 140 -0.11 -24.06 -21.26
N GLY A 141 0.57 -25.00 -20.59
CA GLY A 141 0.87 -26.32 -21.17
C GLY A 141 1.91 -26.38 -22.30
N LYS A 142 2.91 -25.49 -22.36
CA LYS A 142 4.11 -25.72 -23.19
C LYS A 142 5.38 -25.80 -22.35
N THR A 143 5.93 -27.00 -22.21
CA THR A 143 7.39 -27.16 -22.21
C THR A 143 7.94 -26.82 -23.61
N PRO A 144 9.13 -26.23 -23.74
CA PRO A 144 9.85 -26.23 -25.01
C PRO A 144 10.11 -27.65 -25.51
#